data_AF-A0A7X9CD69-F1
#
_entry.id   AF-A0A7X9CD69-F1
#
_cell.length_a   1.000
_cell.length_b   1.000
_cell.length_c   1.000
_cell.angle_alpha   90.00
_cell.angle_beta   90.00
_cell.angle_gamma   90.00
#
_symmetry.space_group_name_H-M   'P 1'
#
loop_
_entity.id
_entity.type
_entity.pdbx_description
1 polymer ?
#
loop_
_entity_poly.entity_id
_entity_poly.type
_entity_poly.pdbx_seq_one_letter_code
_entity_poly.pdbx_strand_id
1 'polypeptide(L)'
;MEEKQVFIQKILLEKDKQFDNLMKHSLTADEKYLEEIEKFFYQVNEIDNNFNYKLFPNLLKDYNFSVSGDKSNTVYNLLNLYGKVYFIVHDLDKKESKEMQVNGEKRVFSKADNKILIIDDDVLLLKVIEDSMKSRGYSGIFCSEPLEALDCLREEEI
;
A
#
# COMPACT_ATOMS: atom_id res chain seq x y z
N MET A 1 15.93 4.04 -20.11
CA MET A 1 14.88 2.99 -20.17
C MET A 1 15.33 1.79 -19.34
N GLU A 2 16.50 1.19 -19.61
CA GLU A 2 17.06 0.10 -18.80
C GLU A 2 17.24 0.42 -17.31
N GLU A 3 17.84 1.57 -16.95
CA GLU A 3 18.10 1.91 -15.54
C GLU A 3 16.84 2.01 -14.68
N LYS A 4 15.75 2.55 -15.27
CA LYS A 4 14.45 2.68 -14.61
C LYS A 4 13.76 1.33 -14.43
N GLN A 5 13.89 0.45 -15.42
CA GLN A 5 13.38 -0.91 -15.32
C GLN A 5 14.16 -1.72 -14.27
N VAL A 6 15.49 -1.56 -14.20
CA VAL A 6 16.33 -2.17 -13.14
C VAL A 6 15.93 -1.65 -11.76
N PHE A 7 15.67 -0.35 -11.62
CA PHE A 7 15.14 0.22 -10.37
C PHE A 7 13.82 -0.41 -9.94
N ILE A 8 12.85 -0.48 -10.85
CA ILE A 8 11.53 -1.09 -10.60
C ILE A 8 11.69 -2.56 -10.17
N GLN A 9 12.45 -3.34 -10.92
CA GLN A 9 12.68 -4.75 -10.64
C GLN A 9 13.37 -4.95 -9.29
N LYS A 10 14.35 -4.12 -8.94
CA LYS A 10 15.04 -4.19 -7.65
C LYS A 10 14.08 -4.00 -6.47
N ILE A 11 13.14 -3.05 -6.57
CA ILE A 11 12.13 -2.84 -5.53
C ILE A 11 11.16 -4.03 -5.46
N LEU A 12 10.69 -4.53 -6.61
CA LEU A 12 9.75 -5.64 -6.66
C LEU A 12 10.34 -6.95 -6.09
N LEU A 13 11.63 -7.20 -6.32
CA LEU A 13 12.32 -8.40 -5.81
C LEU A 13 12.47 -8.41 -4.28
N GLU A 14 12.53 -7.23 -3.65
CA GLU A 14 12.62 -7.13 -2.18
C GLU A 14 11.24 -7.26 -1.50
N LYS A 15 10.13 -7.25 -2.26
CA LYS A 15 8.76 -7.21 -1.71
C LYS A 15 8.48 -8.27 -0.66
N ASP A 16 8.75 -9.52 -0.98
CA ASP A 16 8.42 -10.64 -0.10
C ASP A 16 9.31 -10.62 1.16
N LYS A 17 10.59 -10.27 1.00
CA LYS A 17 11.53 -10.10 2.13
C LYS A 17 11.10 -8.96 3.06
N GLN A 18 10.61 -7.86 2.51
CA GLN A 18 10.11 -6.74 3.30
C GLN A 18 8.84 -7.09 4.07
N PHE A 19 7.93 -7.83 3.43
CA PHE A 19 6.74 -8.36 4.11
C PHE A 19 7.12 -9.34 5.23
N ASP A 20 8.07 -10.24 4.97
CA ASP A 20 8.59 -11.17 5.98
C ASP A 20 9.20 -10.44 7.19
N ASN A 21 9.97 -9.37 6.96
CA ASN A 21 10.52 -8.57 8.05
C ASN A 21 9.40 -7.93 8.89
N LEU A 22 8.38 -7.38 8.23
CA LEU A 22 7.22 -6.80 8.93
C LEU A 22 6.47 -7.84 9.76
N MET A 23 6.27 -9.05 9.22
CA MET A 23 5.61 -10.15 9.94
C MET A 23 6.46 -10.66 11.10
N LYS A 24 7.78 -10.76 10.92
CA LYS A 24 8.66 -11.14 12.04
C LYS A 24 8.63 -10.08 13.13
N HIS A 25 8.65 -8.80 12.78
CA HIS A 25 8.49 -7.71 13.76
C HIS A 25 7.13 -7.79 14.48
N SER A 26 6.03 -8.04 13.77
CA SER A 26 4.70 -8.12 14.38
C SER A 26 4.60 -9.25 15.42
N LEU A 27 5.31 -10.36 15.18
CA LEU A 27 5.35 -11.53 16.07
C LEU A 27 6.32 -11.35 17.25
N THR A 28 7.52 -10.82 17.01
CA THR A 28 8.61 -10.82 18.00
C THR A 28 8.88 -9.47 18.66
N ALA A 29 8.34 -8.38 18.12
CA ALA A 29 8.67 -7.00 18.49
C ALA A 29 10.18 -6.68 18.45
N ASP A 30 10.95 -7.42 17.66
CA ASP A 30 12.40 -7.25 17.56
C ASP A 30 12.71 -6.09 16.61
N GLU A 31 13.47 -5.10 17.10
CA GLU A 31 13.80 -3.88 16.37
C GLU A 31 14.74 -4.13 15.19
N LYS A 32 15.51 -5.24 15.19
CA LYS A 32 16.38 -5.58 14.04
C LYS A 32 15.60 -5.69 12.74
N TYR A 33 14.33 -6.11 12.80
CA TYR A 33 13.50 -6.19 11.61
C TYR A 33 13.05 -4.80 11.14
N LEU A 34 12.86 -3.84 12.05
CA LEU A 34 12.66 -2.44 11.68
C LEU A 34 13.91 -1.85 11.03
N GLU A 35 15.11 -2.17 11.54
CA GLU A 35 16.37 -1.73 10.92
C GLU A 35 16.52 -2.24 9.47
N GLU A 36 16.13 -3.49 9.20
CA GLU A 36 16.14 -4.04 7.83
C GLU A 36 15.12 -3.35 6.90
N ILE A 37 13.96 -2.98 7.45
CA ILE A 37 12.92 -2.22 6.74
C ILE A 37 13.40 -0.79 6.46
N GLU A 38 14.03 -0.15 7.44
CA GLU A 38 14.63 1.18 7.30
C GLU A 38 15.68 1.19 6.19
N LYS A 39 16.62 0.23 6.20
CA LYS A 39 17.64 0.06 5.15
C LYS A 39 17.01 -0.03 3.76
N PHE A 40 15.91 -0.76 3.63
CA PHE A 40 15.18 -0.81 2.36
C PHE A 40 14.64 0.55 1.94
N PHE A 41 13.98 1.31 2.83
CA PHE A 41 13.48 2.64 2.48
C PHE A 41 14.61 3.64 2.16
N TYR A 42 15.76 3.53 2.82
CA TYR A 42 16.97 4.26 2.43
C TYR A 42 17.41 3.92 1.01
N GLN A 43 17.50 2.64 0.67
CA GLN A 43 17.87 2.22 -0.68
C GLN A 43 16.89 2.73 -1.73
N VAL A 44 15.58 2.66 -1.47
CA VAL A 44 14.55 3.21 -2.38
C VAL A 44 14.75 4.72 -2.55
N ASN A 45 14.93 5.46 -1.46
CA ASN A 45 15.14 6.91 -1.49
C ASN A 45 16.44 7.31 -2.20
N GLU A 46 17.54 6.59 -1.97
CA GLU A 46 18.81 6.83 -2.66
C GLU A 46 18.65 6.63 -4.17
N ILE A 47 17.99 5.54 -4.58
CA ILE A 47 17.83 5.26 -6.00
C ILE A 47 16.89 6.30 -6.67
N ASP A 48 15.78 6.66 -6.02
CA ASP A 48 14.84 7.70 -6.50
C ASP A 48 15.53 9.05 -6.71
N ASN A 49 16.42 9.43 -5.79
CA ASN A 49 17.20 10.66 -5.86
C ASN A 49 18.32 10.60 -6.89
N ASN A 50 19.08 9.50 -6.95
CA ASN A 50 20.21 9.32 -7.86
C ASN A 50 19.77 9.38 -9.33
N PHE A 51 18.60 8.82 -9.64
CA PHE A 51 18.01 8.90 -10.98
C PHE A 51 17.07 10.11 -11.16
N ASN A 52 16.93 10.96 -10.13
CA ASN A 52 16.11 12.17 -10.13
C ASN A 52 14.65 11.92 -10.57
N TYR A 53 14.06 10.77 -10.20
CA TYR A 53 12.67 10.47 -10.52
C TYR A 53 11.68 11.25 -9.65
N LYS A 54 12.09 11.61 -8.41
CA LYS A 54 11.30 12.39 -7.44
C LYS A 54 9.94 11.76 -7.15
N LEU A 55 9.86 10.44 -7.13
CA LEU A 55 8.62 9.69 -6.91
C LEU A 55 8.23 9.66 -5.44
N PHE A 56 9.21 9.72 -4.54
CA PHE A 56 8.99 9.57 -3.10
C PHE A 56 9.61 10.72 -2.30
N PRO A 57 9.12 11.96 -2.45
CA PRO A 57 9.76 13.17 -1.92
C PRO A 57 9.90 13.21 -0.39
N ASN A 58 9.16 12.40 0.36
CA ASN A 58 9.20 12.34 1.82
C ASN A 58 9.37 10.91 2.37
N LEU A 59 9.91 9.98 1.58
CA LEU A 59 9.88 8.55 1.92
C LEU A 59 10.41 8.23 3.33
N LEU A 60 11.59 8.76 3.66
CA LEU A 60 12.21 8.52 4.97
C LEU A 60 11.46 9.19 6.11
N LYS A 61 10.84 10.34 5.85
CA LYS A 61 9.99 11.02 6.82
C LYS A 61 8.72 10.20 7.08
N ASP A 62 8.11 9.67 6.03
CA ASP A 62 6.92 8.83 6.11
C ASP A 62 7.23 7.51 6.83
N TYR A 63 8.42 6.93 6.61
CA TYR A 63 8.91 5.79 7.39
C TYR A 63 9.03 6.13 8.87
N ASN A 64 9.69 7.24 9.23
CA ASN A 64 9.85 7.65 10.62
C ASN A 64 8.51 7.92 11.32
N PHE A 65 7.51 8.45 10.61
CA PHE A 65 6.16 8.58 11.16
C PHE A 65 5.41 7.25 11.28
N SER A 66 5.82 6.24 10.52
CA SER A 66 5.22 4.91 10.59
C SER A 66 5.68 4.14 11.82
N VAL A 67 6.91 4.34 12.28
CA VAL A 67 7.45 3.72 13.49
C VAL A 67 6.97 4.46 14.73
N SER A 68 6.24 3.75 15.59
CA SER A 68 5.70 4.28 16.85
C SER A 68 6.01 3.34 18.02
N GLY A 69 5.80 3.82 19.25
CA GLY A 69 5.92 2.98 20.44
C GLY A 69 4.86 1.88 20.54
N ASP A 70 3.78 1.97 19.74
CA ASP A 70 2.76 0.93 19.67
C ASP A 70 3.00 0.00 18.48
N LYS A 71 3.20 -1.29 18.77
CA LYS A 71 3.53 -2.31 17.77
C LYS A 71 2.45 -2.42 16.68
N SER A 72 1.18 -2.43 17.06
CA SER A 72 0.07 -2.61 16.13
C SER A 72 -0.04 -1.43 15.17
N ASN A 73 0.11 -0.21 15.68
CA ASN A 73 0.18 1.01 14.86
C ASN A 73 1.40 0.99 13.95
N THR A 74 2.56 0.57 14.44
CA THR A 74 3.78 0.45 13.62
C THR A 74 3.57 -0.51 12.45
N VAL A 75 3.01 -1.69 12.72
CA VAL A 75 2.71 -2.69 11.68
C VAL A 75 1.71 -2.13 10.66
N TYR A 76 0.63 -1.54 11.13
CA TYR A 76 -0.39 -0.91 10.27
C TYR A 76 0.18 0.19 9.38
N ASN A 77 0.94 1.12 9.96
CA ASN A 77 1.49 2.25 9.23
C ASN A 77 2.52 1.81 8.19
N LEU A 78 3.40 0.86 8.54
CA LEU A 78 4.38 0.30 7.61
C LEU A 78 3.71 -0.47 6.46
N LEU A 79 2.65 -1.24 6.75
CA LEU A 79 1.88 -1.91 5.71
C LEU A 79 1.26 -0.91 4.72
N ASN A 80 0.71 0.20 5.23
CA ASN A 80 0.21 1.29 4.41
C ASN A 80 1.32 1.97 3.58
N LEU A 81 2.49 2.19 4.17
CA LEU A 81 3.63 2.77 3.46
C LEU A 81 4.11 1.85 2.33
N TYR A 82 4.22 0.54 2.58
CA TYR A 82 4.50 -0.44 1.54
C TYR A 82 3.45 -0.39 0.43
N GLY A 83 2.17 -0.35 0.78
CA GLY A 83 1.08 -0.23 -0.18
C GLY A 83 1.26 0.96 -1.12
N LYS A 84 1.62 2.13 -0.57
CA LYS A 84 1.91 3.34 -1.37
C LYS A 84 3.11 3.15 -2.30
N VAL A 85 4.22 2.64 -1.78
CA VAL A 85 5.46 2.43 -2.57
C VAL A 85 5.22 1.44 -3.70
N TYR A 86 4.68 0.25 -3.40
CA TYR A 86 4.44 -0.77 -4.41
C TYR A 86 3.36 -0.38 -5.41
N PHE A 87 2.37 0.42 -5.02
CA PHE A 87 1.41 0.98 -5.97
C PHE A 87 2.09 1.87 -7.01
N ILE A 88 2.96 2.79 -6.57
CA ILE A 88 3.71 3.68 -7.47
C ILE A 88 4.64 2.87 -8.38
N VAL A 89 5.40 1.93 -7.81
CA VAL A 89 6.32 1.07 -8.57
C VAL A 89 5.58 0.22 -9.59
N HIS A 90 4.44 -0.37 -9.23
CA HIS A 90 3.63 -1.18 -10.13
C HIS A 90 2.97 -0.33 -11.23
N ASP A 91 2.52 0.90 -10.95
CA ASP A 91 2.00 1.81 -11.99
C ASP A 91 3.09 2.20 -12.99
N LEU A 92 4.33 2.40 -12.52
CA LEU A 92 5.48 2.63 -13.38
C LEU A 92 5.82 1.39 -14.23
N ASP A 93 5.89 0.20 -13.63
CA ASP A 93 6.15 -1.05 -14.34
C ASP A 93 5.13 -1.29 -15.46
N LYS A 94 3.86 -1.02 -15.16
CA LYS A 94 2.76 -1.10 -16.12
C LYS A 94 2.90 -0.08 -17.25
N LYS A 95 3.35 1.14 -16.97
CA LYS A 95 3.57 2.18 -18.00
C LYS A 95 4.73 1.83 -18.92
N GLU A 96 5.86 1.37 -18.37
CA GLU A 96 7.00 0.91 -19.16
C GLU A 96 6.64 -0.31 -20.00
N SER A 97 5.84 -1.25 -19.45
CA SER A 97 5.36 -2.43 -20.19
C SER A 97 4.31 -2.09 -21.27
N LYS A 98 3.56 -0.99 -21.10
CA LYS A 98 2.48 -0.57 -22.03
C LYS A 98 2.95 0.33 -23.17
N GLU A 99 4.20 0.78 -23.20
CA GLU A 99 4.78 1.33 -24.44
C GLU A 99 4.88 0.27 -25.57
N MET A 100 4.56 -1.00 -25.28
CA MET A 100 4.40 -2.07 -26.28
C MET A 100 2.94 -2.46 -26.63
N GLN A 101 1.90 -1.95 -25.95
CA GLN A 101 0.50 -2.27 -26.33
C GLN A 101 -0.45 -1.07 -26.13
N VAL A 102 -0.82 -0.50 -27.27
CA VAL A 102 -1.93 0.45 -27.43
C VAL A 102 -3.25 -0.21 -27.01
N ASN A 103 -4.10 0.61 -26.38
CA ASN A 103 -5.53 0.39 -26.06
C ASN A 103 -5.87 -0.62 -24.95
N GLY A 104 -5.98 -0.09 -23.74
CA GLY A 104 -6.97 -0.57 -22.78
C GLY A 104 -7.90 0.57 -22.42
N GLU A 105 -9.14 0.51 -22.90
CA GLU A 105 -10.22 1.46 -22.60
C GLU A 105 -10.24 1.77 -21.10
N LYS A 106 -10.01 3.04 -20.73
CA LYS A 106 -10.38 3.53 -19.42
C LYS A 106 -11.90 3.50 -19.36
N ARG A 107 -12.46 2.43 -18.79
CA ARG A 107 -13.84 2.49 -18.28
C ARG A 107 -13.86 3.56 -17.19
N VAL A 108 -14.23 4.77 -17.59
CA VAL A 108 -14.68 5.79 -16.66
C VAL A 108 -16.00 5.26 -16.13
N PHE A 109 -15.94 4.51 -15.04
CA PHE A 109 -17.12 4.35 -14.21
C PHE A 109 -17.47 5.77 -13.76
N SER A 110 -18.59 6.29 -14.26
CA SER A 110 -19.23 7.45 -13.64
C SER A 110 -19.27 7.16 -12.14
N LYS A 111 -18.81 8.11 -11.34
CA LYS A 111 -18.87 8.07 -9.88
C LYS A 111 -20.34 8.08 -9.47
N ALA A 112 -21.03 6.97 -9.67
CA ALA A 112 -22.32 6.73 -9.08
C ALA A 112 -22.09 6.72 -7.57
N ASP A 113 -22.97 7.35 -6.82
CA ASP A 113 -22.93 7.45 -5.35
C ASP A 113 -23.12 6.08 -4.64
N ASN A 114 -22.81 4.98 -5.33
CA ASN A 114 -22.95 3.62 -4.85
C ASN A 114 -21.90 3.37 -3.76
N LYS A 115 -22.36 3.10 -2.55
CA LYS A 115 -21.52 2.64 -1.45
C LYS A 115 -21.08 1.20 -1.70
N ILE A 116 -19.82 0.89 -1.43
CA ILE A 116 -19.28 -0.47 -1.57
C ILE A 116 -19.23 -1.11 -0.17
N LEU A 117 -19.96 -2.20 0.04
CA LEU A 117 -19.86 -3.00 1.26
C LEU A 117 -18.69 -3.98 1.16
N ILE A 118 -17.78 -3.96 2.13
CA ILE A 118 -16.65 -4.87 2.27
C ILE A 118 -16.72 -5.53 3.63
N ILE A 119 -16.65 -6.86 3.63
CA ILE A 119 -16.73 -7.69 4.83
C ILE A 119 -15.47 -8.55 4.85
N ASP A 120 -14.67 -8.40 5.90
CA ASP A 120 -13.42 -9.15 6.09
C ASP A 120 -13.16 -9.28 7.60
N ASP A 121 -12.93 -10.50 8.08
CA ASP A 121 -12.68 -10.78 9.50
C ASP A 121 -11.29 -10.31 9.96
N ASP A 122 -10.37 -10.00 9.04
CA ASP A 122 -9.10 -9.35 9.35
C ASP A 122 -9.29 -7.82 9.45
N VAL A 123 -9.40 -7.33 10.68
CA VAL A 123 -9.53 -5.90 11.01
C VAL A 123 -8.38 -5.06 10.44
N LEU A 124 -7.16 -5.60 10.37
CA LEU A 124 -6.01 -4.87 9.86
C LEU A 124 -6.14 -4.67 8.35
N LEU A 125 -6.46 -5.74 7.62
CA LEU A 125 -6.68 -5.69 6.18
C LEU A 125 -7.86 -4.78 5.84
N LEU A 126 -8.95 -4.90 6.59
CA LEU A 126 -10.16 -4.07 6.42
C LEU A 126 -9.82 -2.58 6.52
N LYS A 127 -9.02 -2.19 7.52
CA LYS A 127 -8.58 -0.81 7.73
C LYS A 127 -7.66 -0.31 6.60
N VAL A 128 -6.78 -1.15 6.08
CA VAL A 128 -5.92 -0.83 4.93
C VAL A 128 -6.76 -0.60 3.66
N ILE A 129 -7.78 -1.44 3.43
CA ILE A 129 -8.69 -1.29 2.29
C ILE A 129 -9.49 0.01 2.43
N GLU A 130 -10.00 0.30 3.62
CA GLU A 130 -10.75 1.53 3.93
C GLU A 130 -9.94 2.79 3.59
N ASP A 131 -8.72 2.91 4.11
CA ASP A 131 -7.86 4.07 3.86
C ASP A 131 -7.51 4.20 2.37
N SER A 132 -7.24 3.08 1.69
CA SER A 132 -6.97 3.05 0.25
C SER A 132 -8.17 3.55 -0.56
N MET A 133 -9.38 3.11 -0.24
CA MET A 133 -10.61 3.53 -0.92
C MET A 133 -10.95 5.00 -0.68
N LYS A 134 -10.86 5.46 0.57
CA LYS A 134 -11.07 6.87 0.93
C LYS A 134 -10.11 7.79 0.19
N SER A 135 -8.82 7.43 0.11
CA SER A 135 -7.81 8.22 -0.61
C SER A 135 -8.12 8.38 -2.12
N ARG A 136 -8.88 7.45 -2.69
CA ARG A 136 -9.30 7.45 -4.10
C ARG A 136 -10.70 8.03 -4.31
N GLY A 137 -11.33 8.52 -3.23
CA GLY A 137 -12.64 9.17 -3.26
C GLY A 137 -13.82 8.21 -3.40
N TYR A 138 -13.66 6.93 -3.06
CA TYR A 138 -14.76 5.98 -2.95
C TYR A 138 -15.41 6.05 -1.57
N SER A 139 -16.71 5.78 -1.52
CA SER A 139 -17.47 5.59 -0.30
C SER A 139 -17.68 4.09 -0.08
N GLY A 140 -17.36 3.59 1.11
CA GLY A 140 -17.55 2.19 1.46
C GLY A 140 -18.06 2.03 2.88
N ILE A 141 -18.69 0.88 3.12
CA ILE A 141 -19.06 0.37 4.44
C ILE A 141 -18.14 -0.83 4.70
N PHE A 142 -17.49 -0.85 5.85
CA PHE A 142 -16.44 -1.79 6.20
C PHE A 142 -16.85 -2.49 7.49
N CYS A 143 -17.12 -3.78 7.43
CA CYS A 143 -17.57 -4.57 8.58
C CYS A 143 -16.58 -5.70 8.84
N SER A 144 -16.19 -5.89 10.10
CA SER A 144 -15.35 -7.04 10.49
C SER A 144 -16.19 -8.26 10.90
N GLU A 145 -17.49 -8.06 11.12
CA GLU A 145 -18.40 -9.09 11.57
C GLU A 145 -19.56 -9.28 10.58
N PRO A 146 -19.90 -10.52 10.19
CA PRO A 146 -21.01 -10.78 9.26
C PRO A 146 -22.37 -10.26 9.75
N LEU A 147 -22.62 -10.25 11.06
CA LEU A 147 -23.87 -9.75 11.63
C LEU A 147 -23.99 -8.24 11.52
N GLU A 148 -22.90 -7.51 11.75
CA GLU A 148 -22.84 -6.06 11.56
C GLU A 148 -23.14 -5.69 10.10
N ALA A 149 -22.60 -6.47 9.15
CA ALA A 149 -22.86 -6.26 7.73
C ALA A 149 -24.35 -6.44 7.36
N LEU A 150 -25.05 -7.40 8.00
CA LEU A 150 -26.50 -7.57 7.81
C LEU A 150 -27.30 -6.39 8.36
N ASP A 151 -26.87 -5.81 9.48
CA ASP A 151 -27.49 -4.59 10.01
C ASP A 151 -27.25 -3.41 9.05
N CYS A 152 -26.04 -3.25 8.51
CA CYS A 152 -25.76 -2.21 7.51
C CYS A 152 -26.59 -2.37 6.23
N LEU A 153 -26.76 -3.59 5.70
CA LEU A 153 -27.63 -3.87 4.54
C LEU A 153 -29.10 -3.55 4.80
N ARG A 154 -29.54 -3.60 6.06
CA ARG A 154 -30.91 -3.28 6.45
C ARG A 154 -31.13 -1.78 6.64
N GLU A 155 -30.12 -1.08 7.16
CA GLU A 155 -30.19 0.34 7.52
C GLU A 155 -29.83 1.28 6.35
N GLU A 156 -28.98 0.82 5.45
CA GLU A 156 -28.57 1.56 4.27
C GLU A 156 -29.08 0.86 2.99
N GLU A 157 -29.71 1.61 2.09
CA GLU A 157 -30.08 1.12 0.74
C GLU A 157 -28.81 0.99 -0.12
N ILE A 158 -28.02 -0.06 0.13
CA ILE A 158 -26.82 -0.42 -0.64
C ILE A 158 -27.19 -1.33 -1.81
#